data_AF-A0A1U7LJP8-F1
#
_entry.id   AF-A0A1U7LJP8-F1
#
_cell.length_a   1.000
_cell.length_b   1.000
_cell.length_c   1.000
_cell.angle_alpha   90.00
_cell.angle_beta   90.00
_cell.angle_gamma   90.00
#
_symmetry.space_group_name_H-M   'P 1'
#
loop_
_entity.id
_entity.type
_entity.pdbx_description
1 polymer ?
#
loop_
_entity_poly.entity_id
_entity_poly.type
_entity_poly.pdbx_seq_one_letter_code
_entity_poly.pdbx_strand_id
1 'polypeptide(L)'
;PAEKPQQPELKNSIYVDAFETVLETVISNESHLFSPQEHEFFAAYKNMDYESRYLFVRLFLRKRGQWFRINKLAYHNDISNVPAAILGLFPEFAQDQDCITTLDEALSLLSLDELKYLAKEAKCRGTTKEQIKASLSSAGKSQCALINRGQLKLSFNTMGKIQRQDDNWVKKILNRTGPCIRLREDPILVLHRVHLVFFRTTEYNEKSLTTLILSRISKRNFPEYIVFRTNNVFSSRQALLDYEASIKLEARVEELFENRTPTKQTLGQIHEIFESIYPRWKQLVKETVEDENDPSKYYLRRFTEGWVFTGLVHRGSYVLSRFRDYSKEHEVLTALLSQRLFRRGKRGEWRTRLSLIEERHMGKEKSWLGKSLLTCELGLQDPDTHIIYHNALQKRICRLERNLNIPKREQHVFEHVKLKRARARTMVGVRISEKEIGRKSVWRGDDGAECSVEKLCLSIYESEGWRGYHSENGVITSLFALLFWDILFTPLPGVFETEFQTAPMDLTSDAFYPSRFSEINSRLVHIENGGAEGLIREVYDREKVRETWCVGLQWRYAVEELVQIAECIGTYALSQICKVFAEEYGHRASGMPDLWFVTIVKPTHTKSLESGEERMLIF
;
A
#
# COMPACT_ATOMS: atom_id res chain seq x y z
N PRO A 1 56.60 -3.44 -30.76
CA PRO A 1 55.57 -4.01 -29.85
C PRO A 1 54.48 -2.97 -29.60
N ALA A 2 53.44 -3.00 -30.43
CA ALA A 2 52.30 -2.11 -30.31
C ALA A 2 51.47 -2.48 -29.07
N GLU A 3 51.32 -1.52 -28.16
CA GLU A 3 50.37 -1.59 -27.06
C GLU A 3 48.94 -1.64 -27.64
N LYS A 4 48.23 -2.72 -27.35
CA LYS A 4 46.78 -2.80 -27.61
C LYS A 4 46.08 -1.79 -26.69
N PRO A 5 45.14 -0.96 -27.20
CA PRO A 5 44.32 -0.15 -26.33
C PRO A 5 43.40 -1.07 -25.52
N GLN A 6 43.48 -0.95 -24.18
CA GLN A 6 42.52 -1.53 -23.26
C GLN A 6 41.12 -1.01 -23.62
N GLN A 7 40.25 -1.92 -24.06
CA GLN A 7 38.82 -1.62 -24.17
C GLN A 7 38.30 -1.24 -22.77
N PRO A 8 37.52 -0.16 -22.63
CA PRO A 8 36.86 0.11 -21.36
C PRO A 8 35.84 -1.02 -21.12
N GLU A 9 36.03 -1.78 -20.04
CA GLU A 9 34.99 -2.67 -19.52
C GLU A 9 33.72 -1.83 -19.33
N LEU A 10 32.71 -2.06 -20.18
CA LEU A 10 31.38 -1.50 -19.99
C LEU A 10 30.89 -1.99 -18.62
N LYS A 11 30.92 -1.09 -17.63
CA LYS A 11 30.24 -1.32 -16.36
C LYS A 11 28.79 -1.60 -16.67
N ASN A 12 28.38 -2.87 -16.56
CA ASN A 12 26.99 -3.23 -16.69
C ASN A 12 26.17 -2.36 -15.73
N SER A 13 25.24 -1.62 -16.29
CA SER A 13 24.25 -0.85 -15.57
C SER A 13 23.46 -1.79 -14.66
N ILE A 14 23.49 -1.52 -13.35
CA ILE A 14 22.75 -2.24 -12.31
C ILE A 14 21.25 -2.37 -12.66
N TYR A 15 20.71 -1.39 -13.40
CA TYR A 15 19.32 -1.39 -13.86
C TYR A 15 19.01 -2.55 -14.80
N VAL A 16 19.92 -2.84 -15.73
CA VAL A 16 19.75 -3.92 -16.73
C VAL A 16 19.92 -5.27 -16.05
N ASP A 17 20.98 -5.44 -15.24
CA ASP A 17 21.24 -6.69 -14.53
C ASP A 17 20.08 -7.06 -13.58
N ALA A 18 19.49 -6.06 -12.90
CA ALA A 18 18.31 -6.25 -12.06
C ALA A 18 17.11 -6.75 -12.86
N PHE A 19 16.85 -6.10 -13.99
CA PHE A 19 15.74 -6.46 -14.87
C PHE A 19 15.92 -7.84 -15.50
N GLU A 20 17.13 -8.17 -15.94
CA GLU A 20 17.46 -9.48 -16.52
C GLU A 20 17.34 -10.60 -15.49
N THR A 21 17.82 -10.39 -14.26
CA THR A 21 17.63 -11.38 -13.19
C THR A 21 16.15 -11.67 -12.96
N VAL A 22 15.31 -10.63 -12.92
CA VAL A 22 13.85 -10.78 -12.73
C VAL A 22 13.24 -11.62 -13.86
N LEU A 23 13.58 -11.28 -15.11
CA LEU A 23 13.08 -11.94 -16.30
C LEU A 23 13.51 -13.41 -16.37
N GLU A 24 14.79 -13.70 -16.09
CA GLU A 24 15.32 -15.06 -16.08
C GLU A 24 14.71 -15.92 -14.98
N THR A 25 14.49 -15.35 -13.79
CA THR A 25 13.90 -16.09 -12.66
C THR A 25 12.44 -16.46 -12.94
N VAL A 26 11.67 -15.59 -13.60
CA VAL A 26 10.28 -15.89 -13.98
C VAL A 26 10.23 -16.91 -15.12
N ILE A 27 11.07 -16.76 -16.14
CA ILE A 27 11.07 -17.68 -17.30
C ILE A 27 11.53 -19.08 -16.89
N SER A 28 12.51 -19.22 -15.99
CA SER A 28 13.00 -20.53 -15.54
C SER A 28 11.98 -21.31 -14.71
N ASN A 29 11.16 -20.64 -13.91
CA ASN A 29 10.26 -21.28 -12.95
C ASN A 29 8.78 -21.31 -13.38
N GLU A 30 8.31 -20.29 -14.09
CA GLU A 30 6.88 -20.00 -14.29
C GLU A 30 6.53 -19.73 -15.79
N SER A 31 7.28 -20.33 -16.72
CA SER A 31 7.08 -20.16 -18.18
C SER A 31 5.66 -20.51 -18.66
N HIS A 32 5.00 -21.48 -18.01
CA HIS A 32 3.66 -21.94 -18.34
C HIS A 32 2.56 -20.85 -18.25
N LEU A 33 2.83 -19.72 -17.59
CA LEU A 33 1.89 -18.61 -17.47
C LEU A 33 1.84 -17.72 -18.72
N PHE A 34 2.82 -17.81 -19.62
CA PHE A 34 2.99 -16.93 -20.77
C PHE A 34 2.55 -17.59 -22.08
N SER A 35 2.02 -16.80 -23.02
CA SER A 35 1.61 -17.31 -24.34
C SER A 35 2.84 -17.50 -25.26
N PRO A 36 2.72 -18.25 -26.37
CA PRO A 36 3.81 -18.40 -27.34
C PRO A 36 4.32 -17.05 -27.88
N GLN A 37 3.41 -16.11 -28.15
CA GLN A 37 3.77 -14.75 -28.61
C GLN A 37 4.58 -13.97 -27.57
N GLU A 38 4.29 -14.16 -26.28
CA GLU A 38 5.05 -13.53 -25.20
C GLU A 38 6.44 -14.16 -25.04
N HIS A 39 6.57 -15.47 -25.30
CA HIS A 39 7.87 -16.13 -25.34
C HIS A 39 8.74 -15.65 -26.51
N GLU A 40 8.14 -15.43 -27.68
CA GLU A 40 8.82 -14.80 -28.83
C GLU A 40 9.32 -13.40 -28.46
N PHE A 41 8.52 -12.62 -27.74
CA PHE A 41 8.91 -11.32 -27.22
C PHE A 41 10.11 -11.39 -26.26
N PHE A 42 10.15 -12.36 -25.34
CA PHE A 42 11.29 -12.54 -24.45
C PHE A 42 12.56 -12.96 -25.22
N ALA A 43 12.42 -13.78 -26.26
CA ALA A 43 13.54 -14.15 -27.13
C ALA A 43 14.06 -12.95 -27.92
N ALA A 44 13.16 -12.13 -28.47
CA ALA A 44 13.52 -10.89 -29.17
C ALA A 44 14.25 -9.90 -28.25
N TYR A 45 13.81 -9.74 -27.00
CA TYR A 45 14.51 -8.92 -26.00
C TYR A 45 15.93 -9.41 -25.72
N LYS A 46 16.12 -10.74 -25.56
CA LYS A 46 17.45 -11.33 -25.32
C LYS A 46 18.40 -11.18 -26.50
N ASN A 47 17.88 -11.14 -27.72
CA ASN A 47 18.66 -10.97 -28.95
C ASN A 47 19.07 -9.52 -29.23
N MET A 48 18.59 -8.54 -28.46
CA MET A 48 18.96 -7.14 -28.65
C MET A 48 20.36 -6.78 -28.16
N ASP A 49 20.94 -5.80 -28.84
CA ASP A 49 22.13 -5.10 -28.39
C ASP A 49 21.95 -4.51 -26.99
N TYR A 50 23.05 -4.50 -26.22
CA TYR A 50 23.05 -4.00 -24.84
C TYR A 50 22.57 -2.55 -24.72
N GLU A 51 22.98 -1.69 -25.65
CA GLU A 51 22.57 -0.27 -25.67
C GLU A 51 21.04 -0.12 -25.86
N SER A 52 20.44 -0.98 -26.70
CA SER A 52 18.99 -1.03 -26.94
C SER A 52 18.25 -1.55 -25.70
N ARG A 53 18.75 -2.60 -25.05
CA ARG A 53 18.20 -3.12 -23.78
C ARG A 53 18.26 -2.08 -22.68
N TYR A 54 19.39 -1.38 -22.54
CA TYR A 54 19.56 -0.32 -21.56
C TYR A 54 18.55 0.82 -21.79
N LEU A 55 18.42 1.29 -23.04
CA LEU A 55 17.45 2.33 -23.39
C LEU A 55 16.02 1.90 -23.08
N PHE A 56 15.66 0.67 -23.43
CA PHE A 56 14.34 0.09 -23.14
C PHE A 56 14.04 0.08 -21.64
N VAL A 57 14.93 -0.50 -20.82
CA VAL A 57 14.74 -0.58 -19.36
C VAL A 57 14.64 0.82 -18.75
N ARG A 58 15.46 1.78 -19.21
CA ARG A 58 15.40 3.17 -18.73
C ARG A 58 14.10 3.88 -19.08
N LEU A 59 13.55 3.65 -20.27
CA LEU A 59 12.26 4.21 -20.67
C LEU A 59 11.10 3.54 -19.91
N PHE A 60 11.20 2.23 -19.68
CA PHE A 60 10.21 1.47 -18.94
C PHE A 60 10.13 1.85 -17.45
N LEU A 61 11.26 2.20 -16.82
CA LEU A 61 11.31 2.71 -15.44
C LEU A 61 10.77 4.15 -15.28
N ARG A 62 10.45 4.84 -16.37
CA ARG A 62 9.79 6.15 -16.35
C ARG A 62 8.27 6.00 -16.39
N LYS A 63 7.54 7.12 -16.47
CA LYS A 63 6.08 7.13 -16.46
C LYS A 63 5.50 6.46 -17.72
N ARG A 64 4.52 5.56 -17.53
CA ARG A 64 3.89 4.74 -18.58
C ARG A 64 3.16 5.58 -19.64
N GLY A 65 3.13 5.04 -20.86
CA GLY A 65 2.34 5.58 -21.97
C GLY A 65 2.72 7.00 -22.42
N GLN A 66 3.78 7.57 -21.85
CA GLN A 66 4.25 8.90 -22.23
C GLN A 66 5.11 8.83 -23.47
N TRP A 67 4.89 9.78 -24.36
CA TRP A 67 5.78 10.05 -25.46
C TRP A 67 7.05 10.73 -24.94
N PHE A 68 8.21 10.27 -25.40
CA PHE A 68 9.51 10.84 -25.06
C PHE A 68 10.10 11.52 -26.29
N ARG A 69 10.57 12.77 -26.11
CA ARG A 69 11.33 13.45 -27.17
C ARG A 69 12.75 12.91 -27.19
N ILE A 70 13.22 12.49 -28.37
CA ILE A 70 14.59 11.96 -28.52
C ILE A 70 15.63 13.01 -28.10
N ASN A 71 15.41 14.29 -28.43
CA ASN A 71 16.29 15.40 -28.05
C ASN A 71 16.43 15.63 -26.53
N LYS A 72 15.54 15.04 -25.72
CA LYS A 72 15.59 15.12 -24.24
C LYS A 72 16.14 13.85 -23.59
N LEU A 73 16.46 12.82 -24.36
CA LEU A 73 17.06 11.58 -23.87
C LEU A 73 18.58 11.75 -23.74
N ALA A 74 19.03 12.43 -22.69
CA ALA A 74 20.44 12.65 -22.41
C ALA A 74 21.07 11.43 -21.71
N TYR A 75 21.24 10.32 -22.43
CA TYR A 75 21.93 9.10 -21.93
C TYR A 75 23.39 9.01 -22.41
N HIS A 76 24.03 10.16 -22.64
CA HIS A 76 25.35 10.26 -23.27
C HIS A 76 26.50 9.57 -22.51
N ASN A 77 26.30 9.22 -21.24
CA ASN A 77 27.31 8.54 -20.43
C ASN A 77 27.28 7.02 -20.57
N ASP A 78 26.15 6.43 -20.98
CA ASP A 78 25.94 4.98 -20.99
C ASP A 78 25.57 4.42 -22.38
N ILE A 79 25.20 5.29 -23.33
CA ILE A 79 24.84 4.92 -24.71
C ILE A 79 25.75 5.67 -25.68
N SER A 80 26.49 4.91 -26.49
CA SER A 80 27.41 5.49 -27.49
C SER A 80 26.64 6.10 -28.66
N ASN A 81 25.55 5.45 -29.11
CA ASN A 81 24.74 5.92 -30.24
C ASN A 81 23.23 5.78 -29.99
N VAL A 82 22.61 6.85 -29.49
CA VAL A 82 21.17 6.89 -29.17
C VAL A 82 20.28 6.59 -30.40
N PRO A 83 20.53 7.15 -31.61
CA PRO A 83 19.80 6.76 -32.82
C PRO A 83 19.87 5.26 -33.17
N ALA A 84 21.04 4.62 -33.04
CA ALA A 84 21.19 3.19 -33.33
C ALA A 84 20.43 2.32 -32.31
N ALA A 85 20.52 2.68 -31.02
CA ALA A 85 19.75 2.02 -29.96
C ALA A 85 18.24 2.16 -30.17
N ILE A 86 17.77 3.30 -30.71
CA ILE A 86 16.36 3.51 -31.04
C ILE A 86 15.94 2.63 -32.22
N LEU A 87 16.76 2.50 -33.26
CA LEU A 87 16.48 1.61 -34.39
C LEU A 87 16.34 0.15 -33.95
N GLY A 88 17.14 -0.30 -32.98
CA GLY A 88 17.01 -1.65 -32.41
C GLY A 88 15.72 -1.90 -31.63
N LEU A 89 14.98 -0.86 -31.24
CA LEU A 89 13.67 -0.99 -30.58
C LEU A 89 12.51 -1.08 -31.58
N PHE A 90 12.73 -0.68 -32.83
CA PHE A 90 11.74 -0.77 -33.88
C PHE A 90 11.86 -2.10 -34.64
N PRO A 91 10.75 -2.72 -35.06
CA PRO A 91 9.36 -2.30 -34.90
C PRO A 91 8.65 -2.93 -33.69
N GLU A 92 9.30 -3.80 -32.91
CA GLU A 92 8.60 -4.66 -31.93
C GLU A 92 8.31 -3.97 -30.58
N PHE A 93 9.17 -3.06 -30.12
CA PHE A 93 9.14 -2.53 -28.75
C PHE A 93 8.72 -1.07 -28.68
N ALA A 94 8.94 -0.30 -29.75
CA ALA A 94 8.63 1.12 -29.82
C ALA A 94 7.65 1.47 -30.96
N GLN A 95 6.92 2.56 -30.76
CA GLN A 95 6.06 3.22 -31.74
C GLN A 95 6.64 4.61 -32.07
N ASP A 96 6.59 4.93 -33.36
CA ASP A 96 7.03 6.19 -33.91
C ASP A 96 5.95 7.27 -33.82
N GLN A 97 6.37 8.52 -34.03
CA GLN A 97 5.53 9.73 -34.06
C GLN A 97 4.27 9.63 -34.94
N ASP A 98 4.25 8.72 -35.92
CA ASP A 98 3.12 8.49 -36.82
C ASP A 98 1.88 7.91 -36.11
N CYS A 99 2.05 7.33 -34.92
CA CYS A 99 0.93 6.84 -34.11
C CYS A 99 0.26 7.92 -33.23
N ILE A 100 0.77 9.16 -33.22
CA ILE A 100 0.15 10.28 -32.47
C ILE A 100 -1.10 10.75 -33.22
N THR A 101 -2.26 10.25 -32.81
CA THR A 101 -3.56 10.59 -33.43
C THR A 101 -4.42 11.53 -32.57
N THR A 102 -4.14 11.63 -31.27
CA THR A 102 -4.95 12.46 -30.35
C THR A 102 -4.25 13.76 -29.99
N LEU A 103 -5.01 14.86 -30.01
CA LEU A 103 -4.53 16.20 -29.65
C LEU A 103 -4.05 16.25 -28.18
N ASP A 104 -4.71 15.53 -27.27
CA ASP A 104 -4.36 15.51 -25.84
C ASP A 104 -2.98 14.87 -25.59
N GLU A 105 -2.62 13.82 -26.34
CA GLU A 105 -1.28 13.20 -26.29
C GLU A 105 -0.21 14.16 -26.83
N ALA A 106 -0.46 14.80 -27.98
CA ALA A 106 0.44 15.79 -28.55
C ALA A 106 0.65 17.00 -27.62
N LEU A 107 -0.41 17.44 -26.92
CA LEU A 107 -0.32 18.53 -25.94
C LEU A 107 0.39 18.12 -24.65
N SER A 108 0.42 16.82 -24.32
CA SER A 108 1.13 16.32 -23.14
C SER A 108 2.66 16.43 -23.27
N LEU A 109 3.16 16.36 -24.51
CA LEU A 109 4.56 16.44 -24.89
C LEU A 109 5.17 17.84 -24.75
N LEU A 110 4.34 18.88 -24.76
CA LEU A 110 4.79 20.27 -24.79
C LEU A 110 5.19 20.77 -23.40
N SER A 111 6.27 21.55 -23.38
CA SER A 111 6.66 22.35 -22.22
C SER A 111 5.66 23.48 -21.99
N LEU A 112 5.68 24.07 -20.80
CA LEU A 112 4.77 25.17 -20.46
C LEU A 112 4.96 26.39 -21.39
N ASP A 113 6.19 26.67 -21.81
CA ASP A 113 6.49 27.82 -22.66
C ASP A 113 6.04 27.58 -24.11
N GLU A 114 6.19 26.36 -24.62
CA GLU A 114 5.65 25.98 -25.92
C GLU A 114 4.11 25.96 -25.93
N LEU A 115 3.49 25.52 -24.82
CA LEU A 115 2.03 25.59 -24.65
C LEU A 115 1.53 27.03 -24.60
N LYS A 116 2.24 27.94 -23.93
CA LYS A 116 1.92 29.38 -23.92
C LYS A 116 2.06 30.01 -25.30
N TYR A 117 3.05 29.60 -26.09
CA TYR A 117 3.21 30.05 -27.47
C TYR A 117 2.01 29.60 -28.33
N LEU A 118 1.61 28.33 -28.24
CA LEU A 118 0.45 27.81 -28.96
C LEU A 118 -0.87 28.41 -28.47
N ALA A 119 -1.00 28.69 -27.17
CA ALA A 119 -2.16 29.37 -26.61
C ALA A 119 -2.30 30.81 -27.12
N LYS A 120 -1.18 31.54 -27.29
CA LYS A 120 -1.16 32.88 -27.90
C LYS A 120 -1.62 32.84 -29.36
N GLU A 121 -1.17 31.86 -30.14
CA GLU A 121 -1.60 31.69 -31.54
C GLU A 121 -3.07 31.27 -31.65
N ALA A 122 -3.55 30.39 -30.76
CA ALA A 122 -4.94 29.93 -30.73
C ALA A 122 -5.92 30.93 -30.08
N LYS A 123 -5.42 32.07 -29.56
CA LYS A 123 -6.19 33.07 -28.79
C LYS A 123 -6.88 32.49 -27.54
N CYS A 124 -6.31 31.45 -26.93
CA CYS A 124 -6.84 30.83 -25.72
C CYS A 124 -6.23 31.47 -24.46
N ARG A 125 -7.01 31.60 -23.38
CA ARG A 125 -6.55 32.13 -22.09
C ARG A 125 -6.35 30.98 -21.09
N GLY A 126 -5.22 30.94 -20.41
CA GLY A 126 -4.96 30.01 -19.31
C GLY A 126 -3.60 30.26 -18.66
N THR A 127 -3.51 30.09 -17.33
CA THR A 127 -2.27 30.28 -16.56
C THR A 127 -1.61 28.96 -16.17
N THR A 128 -2.37 27.85 -16.11
CA THR A 128 -1.91 26.50 -15.76
C THR A 128 -1.94 25.51 -16.93
N LYS A 129 -1.08 24.48 -16.88
CA LYS A 129 -0.91 23.46 -17.94
C LYS A 129 -2.23 22.80 -18.35
N GLU A 130 -3.06 22.47 -17.36
CA GLU A 130 -4.33 21.76 -17.55
C GLU A 130 -5.42 22.66 -18.12
N GLN A 131 -5.50 23.91 -17.67
CA GLN A 131 -6.42 24.90 -18.23
C GLN A 131 -6.10 25.20 -19.70
N ILE A 132 -4.81 25.31 -20.04
CA ILE A 132 -4.36 25.53 -21.41
C ILE A 132 -4.72 24.32 -22.27
N LYS A 133 -4.46 23.09 -21.79
CA LYS A 133 -4.85 21.85 -22.49
C LYS A 133 -6.36 21.79 -22.73
N ALA A 134 -7.18 21.98 -21.69
CA ALA A 134 -8.64 21.95 -21.82
C ALA A 134 -9.16 23.02 -22.78
N SER A 135 -8.58 24.22 -22.74
CA SER A 135 -8.94 25.32 -23.66
C SER A 135 -8.57 25.00 -25.11
N LEU A 136 -7.38 24.44 -25.36
CA LEU A 136 -6.95 24.01 -26.70
C LEU A 136 -7.79 22.85 -27.23
N SER A 137 -8.09 21.85 -26.41
CA SER A 137 -8.94 20.71 -26.79
C SER A 137 -10.39 21.14 -27.02
N SER A 138 -10.88 22.17 -26.34
CA SER A 138 -12.17 22.79 -26.63
C SER A 138 -12.15 23.62 -27.92
N ALA A 139 -11.10 24.39 -28.17
CA ALA A 139 -10.94 25.20 -29.37
C ALA A 139 -10.80 24.34 -30.64
N GLY A 140 -10.09 23.21 -30.57
CA GLY A 140 -9.99 22.23 -31.65
C GLY A 140 -11.34 21.61 -32.04
N LYS A 141 -12.19 21.32 -31.04
CA LYS A 141 -13.56 20.80 -31.25
C LYS A 141 -14.53 21.86 -31.76
N SER A 142 -14.39 23.13 -31.34
CA SER A 142 -15.33 24.21 -31.66
C SER A 142 -15.11 24.88 -33.03
N GLN A 143 -13.93 24.79 -33.64
CA GLN A 143 -13.63 25.45 -34.92
C GLN A 143 -13.84 24.58 -36.18
N CYS A 144 -14.44 23.39 -36.06
CA CYS A 144 -14.83 22.57 -37.21
C CYS A 144 -15.89 23.21 -38.13
N ALA A 145 -16.46 24.36 -37.77
CA ALA A 145 -17.39 25.12 -38.60
C ALA A 145 -16.98 26.61 -38.65
N LEU A 146 -16.04 26.96 -39.53
CA LEU A 146 -15.83 28.37 -39.87
C LEU A 146 -16.96 28.84 -40.79
N ILE A 147 -17.95 29.51 -40.21
CA ILE A 147 -18.89 30.37 -40.94
C ILE A 147 -18.11 31.64 -41.32
N ASN A 148 -17.73 31.77 -42.59
CA ASN A 148 -17.34 33.05 -43.14
C ASN A 148 -18.26 33.35 -44.32
N ARG A 149 -19.11 34.37 -44.18
CA ARG A 149 -20.11 34.81 -45.18
C ARG A 149 -21.09 33.71 -45.65
N GLY A 150 -21.75 33.02 -44.72
CA GLY A 150 -22.97 32.25 -45.03
C GLY A 150 -22.81 31.00 -45.91
N GLN A 151 -21.58 30.55 -46.19
CA GLN A 151 -21.33 29.26 -46.87
C GLN A 151 -20.42 28.37 -46.01
N LEU A 152 -20.90 27.17 -45.69
CA LEU A 152 -20.14 26.12 -45.01
C LEU A 152 -19.12 25.54 -46.00
N LYS A 153 -17.83 25.88 -45.83
CA LYS A 153 -16.74 25.29 -46.61
C LYS A 153 -16.05 24.21 -45.77
N LEU A 154 -16.35 22.95 -46.05
CA LEU A 154 -15.59 21.81 -45.53
C LEU A 154 -14.25 21.75 -46.27
N SER A 155 -13.13 21.83 -45.55
CA SER A 155 -11.80 21.62 -46.12
C SER A 155 -11.57 20.12 -46.32
N PHE A 156 -11.48 19.70 -47.58
CA PHE A 156 -11.12 18.34 -47.97
C PHE A 156 -9.63 18.28 -48.32
N ASN A 157 -8.96 17.19 -47.94
CA ASN A 157 -7.63 16.88 -48.47
C ASN A 157 -7.72 16.38 -49.92
N THR A 158 -6.57 16.21 -50.59
CA THR A 158 -6.45 15.70 -51.98
C THR A 158 -7.06 14.30 -52.20
N MET A 159 -7.48 13.62 -51.14
CA MET A 159 -8.15 12.30 -51.16
C MET A 159 -9.61 12.34 -50.67
N GLY A 160 -10.24 13.52 -50.57
CA GLY A 160 -11.66 13.64 -50.29
C GLY A 160 -12.11 13.35 -48.85
N LYS A 161 -11.19 13.23 -47.88
CA LYS A 161 -11.52 13.13 -46.43
C LYS A 161 -11.61 14.52 -45.79
N ILE A 162 -12.58 14.69 -44.89
CA ILE A 162 -12.77 15.89 -44.06
C ILE A 162 -11.52 16.11 -43.23
N GLN A 163 -10.84 17.24 -43.42
CA GLN A 163 -9.63 17.59 -42.69
C GLN A 163 -10.02 18.18 -41.34
N ARG A 164 -9.88 17.41 -40.26
CA ARG A 164 -10.11 17.93 -38.90
C ARG A 164 -8.99 18.90 -38.55
N GLN A 165 -9.34 20.06 -38.00
CA GLN A 165 -8.34 21.07 -37.62
C GLN A 165 -7.39 20.54 -36.54
N ASP A 166 -7.85 19.57 -35.75
CA ASP A 166 -7.06 18.78 -34.81
C ASP A 166 -5.84 18.11 -35.48
N ASP A 167 -6.01 17.54 -36.69
CA ASP A 167 -4.91 16.88 -37.42
C ASP A 167 -3.85 17.90 -37.89
N ASN A 168 -4.28 19.12 -38.21
CA ASN A 168 -3.36 20.21 -38.56
C ASN A 168 -2.61 20.74 -37.34
N TRP A 169 -3.25 20.80 -36.17
CA TRP A 169 -2.59 21.14 -34.91
C TRP A 169 -1.61 20.05 -34.49
N VAL A 170 -1.97 18.77 -34.59
CA VAL A 170 -1.07 17.65 -34.32
C VAL A 170 0.16 17.72 -35.24
N LYS A 171 -0.01 17.89 -36.55
CA LYS A 171 1.13 18.04 -37.49
C LYS A 171 2.04 19.22 -37.14
N LYS A 172 1.47 20.37 -36.75
CA LYS A 172 2.25 21.53 -36.30
C LYS A 172 3.02 21.25 -35.00
N ILE A 173 2.38 20.56 -34.05
CA ILE A 173 3.00 20.18 -32.79
C ILE A 173 4.15 19.19 -33.04
N LEU A 174 3.95 18.20 -33.92
CA LEU A 174 4.99 17.23 -34.29
C LEU A 174 6.20 17.91 -34.94
N ASN A 175 5.97 18.84 -35.88
CA ASN A 175 7.05 19.61 -36.51
C ASN A 175 7.90 20.40 -35.49
N ARG A 176 7.31 20.82 -34.36
CA ARG A 176 8.00 21.60 -33.33
C ARG A 176 8.61 20.75 -32.22
N THR A 177 8.02 19.59 -31.93
CA THR A 177 8.49 18.70 -30.86
C THR A 177 9.67 17.83 -31.28
N GLY A 178 9.84 17.61 -32.59
CA GLY A 178 10.89 16.75 -33.14
C GLY A 178 10.54 15.26 -32.99
N PRO A 179 11.47 14.35 -33.33
CA PRO A 179 11.15 12.93 -33.35
C PRO A 179 10.89 12.42 -31.92
N CYS A 180 9.78 11.69 -31.79
CA CYS A 180 9.25 11.22 -30.53
C CYS A 180 9.12 9.69 -30.55
N ILE A 181 9.43 9.07 -29.42
CA ILE A 181 9.35 7.63 -29.21
C ILE A 181 8.37 7.34 -28.08
N ARG A 182 7.53 6.31 -28.25
CA ARG A 182 6.73 5.73 -27.16
C ARG A 182 6.91 4.23 -27.17
N LEU A 183 7.08 3.63 -25.99
CA LEU A 183 7.06 2.18 -25.86
C LEU A 183 5.65 1.65 -26.17
N ARG A 184 5.55 0.56 -26.93
CA ARG A 184 4.26 -0.07 -27.23
C ARG A 184 3.62 -0.59 -25.94
N GLU A 185 2.29 -0.56 -25.89
CA GLU A 185 1.54 -1.00 -24.70
C GLU A 185 1.64 -2.51 -24.48
N ASP A 186 1.64 -3.33 -25.53
CA ASP A 186 1.69 -4.80 -25.39
C ASP A 186 2.96 -5.27 -24.66
N PRO A 187 4.19 -4.86 -25.05
CA PRO A 187 5.41 -5.12 -24.28
C PRO A 187 5.34 -4.71 -22.81
N ILE A 188 4.78 -3.53 -22.54
CA ILE A 188 4.68 -3.00 -21.18
C ILE A 188 3.76 -3.88 -20.33
N LEU A 189 2.64 -4.34 -20.89
CA LEU A 189 1.69 -5.22 -20.20
C LEU A 189 2.32 -6.58 -19.89
N VAL A 190 3.05 -7.17 -20.84
CA VAL A 190 3.73 -8.45 -20.63
C VAL A 190 4.79 -8.33 -19.53
N LEU A 191 5.60 -7.28 -19.56
CA LEU A 191 6.61 -7.04 -18.52
C LEU A 191 5.98 -6.71 -17.18
N HIS A 192 4.86 -6.00 -17.17
CA HIS A 192 4.10 -5.79 -15.94
C HIS A 192 3.62 -7.12 -15.34
N ARG A 193 3.16 -8.07 -16.16
CA ARG A 193 2.81 -9.42 -15.69
C ARG A 193 4.04 -10.15 -15.14
N VAL A 194 5.19 -10.07 -15.82
CA VAL A 194 6.46 -10.62 -15.30
C VAL A 194 6.77 -10.03 -13.92
N HIS A 195 6.61 -8.72 -13.74
CA HIS A 195 6.83 -8.09 -12.43
C HIS A 195 5.81 -8.50 -11.39
N LEU A 196 4.53 -8.57 -11.76
CA LEU A 196 3.47 -9.02 -10.87
C LEU A 196 3.75 -10.44 -10.39
N VAL A 197 4.17 -11.34 -11.29
CA VAL A 197 4.54 -12.72 -10.97
C VAL A 197 5.82 -12.78 -10.10
N PHE A 198 6.84 -11.99 -10.44
CA PHE A 198 8.11 -11.97 -9.71
C PHE A 198 7.97 -11.44 -8.28
N PHE A 199 7.34 -10.27 -8.12
CA PHE A 199 7.19 -9.61 -6.82
C PHE A 199 5.95 -10.05 -6.06
N ARG A 200 5.05 -10.80 -6.71
CA ARG A 200 3.74 -11.21 -6.17
C ARG A 200 3.04 -10.03 -5.50
N THR A 201 2.99 -8.91 -6.21
CA THR A 201 2.43 -7.66 -5.66
C THR A 201 0.92 -7.78 -5.52
N THR A 202 0.42 -7.43 -4.34
CA THR A 202 -1.02 -7.28 -4.08
C THR A 202 -1.55 -5.92 -4.52
N GLU A 203 -0.66 -4.96 -4.80
CA GLU A 203 -1.01 -3.62 -5.29
C GLU A 203 -0.54 -3.44 -6.73
N TYR A 204 -1.37 -2.76 -7.54
CA TYR A 204 -0.99 -2.32 -8.88
C TYR A 204 -0.13 -1.05 -8.76
N ASN A 205 1.12 -1.20 -8.34
CA ASN A 205 2.01 -0.05 -8.14
C ASN A 205 3.16 -0.02 -9.15
N GLU A 206 3.40 1.15 -9.74
CA GLU A 206 4.46 1.38 -10.74
C GLU A 206 5.87 1.43 -10.12
N LYS A 207 5.96 1.51 -8.79
CA LYS A 207 7.21 1.78 -8.04
C LYS A 207 7.97 0.54 -7.60
N SER A 208 7.45 -0.68 -7.80
CA SER A 208 8.08 -1.90 -7.27
C SER A 208 9.44 -2.24 -7.91
N LEU A 209 9.74 -1.70 -9.09
CA LEU A 209 11.05 -1.87 -9.72
C LEU A 209 12.11 -0.94 -9.15
N THR A 210 11.73 0.29 -8.82
CA THR A 210 12.67 1.23 -8.22
C THR A 210 13.10 0.75 -6.84
N THR A 211 12.26 0.04 -6.09
CA THR A 211 12.64 -0.53 -4.80
C THR A 211 13.66 -1.67 -4.93
N LEU A 212 13.52 -2.59 -5.89
CA LEU A 212 14.52 -3.65 -6.12
C LEU A 212 15.84 -3.11 -6.68
N ILE A 213 15.76 -2.07 -7.50
CA ILE A 213 16.94 -1.36 -7.98
C ILE A 213 17.60 -0.58 -6.83
N LEU A 214 16.82 0.10 -5.99
CA LEU A 214 17.33 0.81 -4.81
C LEU A 214 17.92 -0.17 -3.79
N SER A 215 17.37 -1.37 -3.61
CA SER A 215 17.93 -2.37 -2.71
C SER A 215 19.28 -2.86 -3.18
N ARG A 216 19.44 -3.18 -4.48
CA ARG A 216 20.75 -3.54 -5.07
C ARG A 216 21.75 -2.38 -5.06
N ILE A 217 21.28 -1.14 -5.21
CA ILE A 217 22.12 0.06 -5.19
C ILE A 217 22.50 0.48 -3.75
N SER A 218 21.71 0.09 -2.74
CA SER A 218 21.91 0.53 -1.35
C SER A 218 22.77 -0.45 -0.55
N LYS A 219 23.82 0.08 0.08
CA LYS A 219 24.70 -0.54 1.08
C LYS A 219 23.97 -0.95 2.37
N ARG A 220 22.86 -1.68 2.29
CA ARG A 220 22.01 -2.07 3.43
C ARG A 220 22.04 -3.58 3.58
N ASN A 221 22.18 -4.05 4.82
CA ASN A 221 22.20 -5.47 5.14
C ASN A 221 20.77 -5.96 5.37
N PHE A 222 20.40 -7.08 4.75
CA PHE A 222 19.09 -7.72 4.91
C PHE A 222 19.18 -8.87 5.91
N PRO A 223 18.07 -9.23 6.58
CA PRO A 223 18.00 -10.39 7.45
C PRO A 223 18.34 -11.67 6.70
N GLU A 224 19.00 -12.61 7.36
CA GLU A 224 19.25 -13.94 6.80
C GLU A 224 17.99 -14.80 6.94
N TYR A 225 17.45 -15.27 5.82
CA TYR A 225 16.32 -16.20 5.77
C TYR A 225 16.41 -17.09 4.54
N ILE A 226 15.68 -18.20 4.55
CA ILE A 226 15.66 -19.16 3.43
C ILE A 226 14.64 -18.70 2.40
N VAL A 227 15.10 -18.46 1.17
CA VAL A 227 14.23 -18.12 0.05
C VAL A 227 13.61 -19.39 -0.53
N PHE A 228 12.28 -19.47 -0.50
CA PHE A 228 11.51 -20.58 -1.09
C PHE A 228 10.49 -20.04 -2.08
N ARG A 229 10.89 -19.98 -3.36
CA ARG A 229 9.99 -19.61 -4.45
C ARG A 229 9.03 -20.75 -4.75
N THR A 230 7.72 -20.48 -4.61
CA THR A 230 6.69 -21.50 -4.87
C THR A 230 6.14 -21.41 -6.29
N ASN A 231 6.39 -22.41 -7.14
CA ASN A 231 6.02 -22.31 -8.56
C ASN A 231 4.49 -22.40 -8.86
N ASN A 232 3.66 -22.63 -7.83
CA ASN A 232 2.23 -22.93 -7.97
C ASN A 232 1.30 -21.83 -7.42
N VAL A 233 1.73 -20.56 -7.39
CA VAL A 233 0.83 -19.45 -6.96
C VAL A 233 -0.34 -19.29 -7.92
N PHE A 234 -0.07 -19.37 -9.22
CA PHE A 234 -1.08 -19.29 -10.27
C PHE A 234 -1.16 -20.65 -10.97
N SER A 235 -2.30 -21.33 -10.86
CA SER A 235 -2.49 -22.65 -11.46
C SER A 235 -2.56 -22.61 -12.99
N SER A 236 -2.97 -21.47 -13.56
CA SER A 236 -3.11 -21.29 -15.00
C SER A 236 -2.91 -19.84 -15.42
N ARG A 237 -2.62 -19.65 -16.71
CA ARG A 237 -2.59 -18.32 -17.34
C ARG A 237 -3.89 -17.56 -17.15
N GLN A 238 -5.04 -18.24 -17.24
CA GLN A 238 -6.34 -17.60 -17.08
C GLN A 238 -6.50 -17.03 -15.67
N ALA A 239 -6.10 -17.78 -14.64
CA ALA A 239 -6.12 -17.31 -13.26
C ALA A 239 -5.23 -16.07 -13.04
N LEU A 240 -4.06 -16.00 -13.70
CA LEU A 240 -3.20 -14.82 -13.67
C LEU A 240 -3.86 -13.60 -14.33
N LEU A 241 -4.51 -13.78 -15.48
CA LEU A 241 -5.19 -12.69 -16.20
C LEU A 241 -6.40 -12.16 -15.43
N ASP A 242 -7.19 -13.07 -14.83
CA ASP A 242 -8.31 -12.71 -13.97
C ASP A 242 -7.84 -11.97 -12.72
N TYR A 243 -6.74 -12.43 -12.10
CA TYR A 243 -6.12 -11.73 -10.98
C TYR A 243 -5.62 -10.33 -11.38
N GLU A 244 -4.90 -10.20 -12.51
CA GLU A 244 -4.45 -8.90 -13.02
C GLU A 244 -5.62 -7.94 -13.25
N ALA A 245 -6.71 -8.43 -13.85
CA ALA A 245 -7.93 -7.64 -14.06
C ALA A 245 -8.56 -7.19 -12.72
N SER A 246 -8.59 -8.08 -11.73
CA SER A 246 -9.14 -7.78 -10.40
C SER A 246 -8.33 -6.69 -9.67
N ILE A 247 -6.99 -6.74 -9.69
CA ILE A 247 -6.15 -5.72 -9.05
C ILE A 247 -6.30 -4.37 -9.77
N LYS A 248 -6.40 -4.35 -11.11
CA LYS A 248 -6.66 -3.10 -11.85
C LYS A 248 -7.98 -2.46 -11.43
N LEU A 249 -9.01 -3.27 -11.16
CA LEU A 249 -10.28 -2.77 -10.62
C LEU A 249 -10.12 -2.25 -9.18
N GLU A 250 -9.37 -2.95 -8.32
CA GLU A 250 -9.08 -2.49 -6.95
C GLU A 250 -8.37 -1.13 -6.95
N ALA A 251 -7.31 -0.98 -7.74
CA ALA A 251 -6.57 0.27 -7.87
C ALA A 251 -7.44 1.43 -8.38
N ARG A 252 -8.32 1.16 -9.37
CA ARG A 252 -9.29 2.16 -9.84
C ARG A 252 -10.26 2.59 -8.74
N VAL A 253 -10.71 1.67 -7.90
CA VAL A 253 -11.60 1.99 -6.78
C VAL A 253 -10.85 2.78 -5.70
N GLU A 254 -9.57 2.49 -5.43
CA GLU A 254 -8.73 3.27 -4.49
C GLU A 254 -8.53 4.71 -4.96
N GLU A 255 -8.22 4.90 -6.24
CA GLU A 255 -8.06 6.24 -6.82
C GLU A 255 -9.34 7.08 -6.65
N LEU A 256 -10.51 6.45 -6.75
CA LEU A 256 -11.80 7.13 -6.49
C LEU A 256 -11.99 7.51 -5.02
N PHE A 257 -11.39 6.77 -4.07
CA PHE A 257 -11.46 7.06 -2.63
C PHE A 257 -10.41 8.08 -2.15
N GLU A 258 -9.25 8.18 -2.79
CA GLU A 258 -8.18 9.13 -2.40
C GLU A 258 -8.61 10.60 -2.51
N ASN A 259 -9.58 10.88 -3.37
CA ASN A 259 -10.28 12.16 -3.42
C ASN A 259 -11.12 12.33 -2.13
N ARG A 260 -10.52 12.94 -1.10
CA ARG A 260 -10.95 13.06 0.32
C ARG A 260 -12.44 13.27 0.62
N THR A 261 -13.25 13.67 -0.34
CA THR A 261 -14.71 13.65 -0.25
C THR A 261 -15.28 12.93 -1.49
N PRO A 262 -15.78 11.69 -1.36
CA PRO A 262 -16.35 10.99 -2.49
C PRO A 262 -17.64 11.69 -2.92
N THR A 263 -17.60 12.33 -4.10
CA THR A 263 -18.77 12.94 -4.74
C THR A 263 -19.83 11.86 -5.00
N LYS A 264 -21.11 12.21 -4.97
CA LYS A 264 -22.21 11.25 -5.29
C LYS A 264 -22.00 10.49 -6.60
N GLN A 265 -21.39 11.13 -7.60
CA GLN A 265 -21.03 10.51 -8.89
C GLN A 265 -19.95 9.42 -8.74
N THR A 266 -18.89 9.68 -7.96
CA THR A 266 -17.83 8.69 -7.68
C THR A 266 -18.39 7.48 -6.93
N LEU A 267 -19.28 7.70 -5.95
CA LEU A 267 -19.97 6.62 -5.25
C LEU A 267 -20.89 5.82 -6.19
N GLY A 268 -21.53 6.48 -7.16
CA GLY A 268 -22.33 5.81 -8.19
C GLY A 268 -21.49 4.87 -9.06
N GLN A 269 -20.32 5.32 -9.51
CA GLN A 269 -19.40 4.47 -10.27
C GLN A 269 -18.93 3.25 -9.47
N ILE A 270 -18.60 3.43 -8.18
CA ILE A 270 -18.20 2.31 -7.32
C ILE A 270 -19.38 1.35 -7.12
N HIS A 271 -20.60 1.87 -6.99
CA HIS A 271 -21.81 1.04 -6.87
C HIS A 271 -22.06 0.20 -8.13
N GLU A 272 -21.89 0.76 -9.33
CA GLU A 272 -21.99 0.01 -10.59
C GLU A 272 -20.94 -1.10 -10.68
N ILE A 273 -19.69 -0.79 -10.30
CA ILE A 273 -18.61 -1.78 -10.23
C ILE A 273 -18.99 -2.89 -9.23
N PHE A 274 -19.48 -2.54 -8.05
CA PHE A 274 -19.91 -3.48 -7.03
C PHE A 274 -21.04 -4.42 -7.52
N GLU A 275 -22.09 -3.88 -8.13
CA GLU A 275 -23.21 -4.68 -8.65
C GLU A 275 -22.76 -5.66 -9.75
N SER A 276 -21.75 -5.30 -10.54
CA SER A 276 -21.16 -6.22 -11.55
C SER A 276 -20.33 -7.36 -10.93
N ILE A 277 -19.65 -7.09 -9.81
CA ILE A 277 -18.71 -8.03 -9.18
C ILE A 277 -19.41 -8.98 -8.21
N TYR A 278 -20.46 -8.52 -7.51
CA TYR A 278 -21.09 -9.29 -6.44
C TYR A 278 -21.61 -10.68 -6.87
N PRO A 279 -22.25 -10.86 -8.04
CA PRO A 279 -22.64 -12.19 -8.53
C PRO A 279 -21.44 -13.09 -8.84
N ARG A 280 -20.41 -12.54 -9.51
CA ARG A 280 -19.17 -13.26 -9.85
C ARG A 280 -18.45 -13.70 -8.58
N TRP A 281 -18.37 -12.83 -7.58
CA TRP A 281 -17.80 -13.17 -6.27
C TRP A 281 -18.56 -14.31 -5.58
N LYS A 282 -19.90 -14.30 -5.57
CA LYS A 282 -20.69 -15.41 -5.00
C LYS A 282 -20.43 -16.75 -5.70
N GLN A 283 -20.19 -16.74 -7.01
CA GLN A 283 -19.82 -17.94 -7.75
C GLN A 283 -18.43 -18.44 -7.35
N LEU A 284 -17.43 -17.55 -7.33
CA LEU A 284 -16.07 -17.90 -6.92
C LEU A 284 -16.00 -18.46 -5.50
N VAL A 285 -16.77 -17.90 -4.57
CA VAL A 285 -16.86 -18.44 -3.21
C VAL A 285 -17.37 -19.88 -3.23
N LYS A 286 -18.40 -20.21 -4.03
CA LYS A 286 -18.91 -21.59 -4.12
C LYS A 286 -17.90 -22.56 -4.73
N GLU A 287 -17.20 -22.15 -5.78
CA GLU A 287 -16.17 -22.97 -6.44
C GLU A 287 -14.98 -23.25 -5.51
N THR A 288 -14.65 -22.30 -4.63
CA THR A 288 -13.49 -22.40 -3.72
C THR A 288 -13.80 -23.06 -2.37
N VAL A 289 -15.08 -23.30 -2.04
CA VAL A 289 -15.49 -24.04 -0.82
C VAL A 289 -14.97 -25.48 -0.84
N GLU A 290 -14.77 -26.08 -2.02
CA GLU A 290 -14.28 -27.45 -2.15
C GLU A 290 -12.82 -27.62 -1.64
N ASP A 291 -12.05 -26.53 -1.54
CA ASP A 291 -10.64 -26.49 -1.10
C ASP A 291 -10.45 -26.04 0.38
N GLU A 292 -11.51 -26.05 1.19
CA GLU A 292 -11.55 -25.43 2.53
C GLU A 292 -10.50 -25.89 3.56
N ASN A 293 -9.95 -27.10 3.41
CA ASN A 293 -9.32 -27.83 4.51
C ASN A 293 -7.80 -27.63 4.71
N ASP A 294 -7.12 -26.80 3.92
CA ASP A 294 -5.68 -26.58 4.10
C ASP A 294 -5.34 -25.16 4.58
N PRO A 295 -5.07 -24.96 5.89
CA PRO A 295 -4.59 -23.70 6.44
C PRO A 295 -3.31 -23.20 5.75
N SER A 296 -2.48 -24.11 5.25
CA SER A 296 -1.23 -23.83 4.54
C SER A 296 -1.45 -23.21 3.16
N LYS A 297 -2.69 -23.13 2.66
CA LYS A 297 -3.02 -22.43 1.41
C LYS A 297 -3.57 -21.03 1.66
N TYR A 298 -3.87 -20.66 2.90
CA TYR A 298 -4.50 -19.39 3.21
C TYR A 298 -3.68 -18.19 2.74
N TYR A 299 -2.36 -18.22 2.97
CA TYR A 299 -1.47 -17.15 2.50
C TYR A 299 -1.36 -17.08 0.97
N LEU A 300 -1.57 -18.18 0.24
CA LEU A 300 -1.59 -18.19 -1.23
C LEU A 300 -2.88 -17.60 -1.80
N ARG A 301 -4.00 -17.74 -1.07
CA ARG A 301 -5.31 -17.21 -1.48
C ARG A 301 -5.29 -15.70 -1.71
N ARG A 302 -4.36 -14.95 -1.12
CA ARG A 302 -4.22 -13.50 -1.39
C ARG A 302 -3.94 -13.17 -2.86
N PHE A 303 -3.37 -14.12 -3.61
CA PHE A 303 -3.05 -13.99 -5.03
C PHE A 303 -4.18 -14.51 -5.94
N THR A 304 -5.37 -14.74 -5.38
CA THR A 304 -6.55 -15.17 -6.13
C THR A 304 -7.52 -14.03 -6.36
N GLU A 305 -8.27 -14.10 -7.45
CA GLU A 305 -9.33 -13.15 -7.78
C GLU A 305 -10.36 -13.01 -6.64
N GLY A 306 -10.72 -14.11 -5.99
CA GLY A 306 -11.68 -14.12 -4.88
C GLY A 306 -11.26 -13.24 -3.70
N TRP A 307 -9.97 -13.11 -3.42
CA TRP A 307 -9.44 -12.25 -2.37
C TRP A 307 -9.65 -10.76 -2.66
N VAL A 308 -9.33 -10.35 -3.87
CA VAL A 308 -9.45 -8.96 -4.34
C VAL A 308 -10.92 -8.57 -4.40
N PHE A 309 -11.77 -9.44 -4.94
CA PHE A 309 -13.21 -9.23 -4.96
C PHE A 309 -13.83 -9.14 -3.58
N THR A 310 -13.39 -9.95 -2.61
CA THR A 310 -13.85 -9.82 -1.22
C THR A 310 -13.52 -8.43 -0.65
N GLY A 311 -12.36 -7.87 -1.00
CA GLY A 311 -11.99 -6.48 -0.68
C GLY A 311 -12.90 -5.44 -1.32
N LEU A 312 -13.18 -5.61 -2.61
CA LEU A 312 -14.09 -4.74 -3.37
C LEU A 312 -15.52 -4.81 -2.83
N VAL A 313 -16.02 -6.00 -2.48
CA VAL A 313 -17.33 -6.21 -1.86
C VAL A 313 -17.39 -5.55 -0.48
N HIS A 314 -16.33 -5.67 0.33
CA HIS A 314 -16.22 -4.95 1.59
C HIS A 314 -16.29 -3.43 1.39
N ARG A 315 -15.53 -2.86 0.44
CA ARG A 315 -15.63 -1.42 0.09
C ARG A 315 -17.01 -1.05 -0.46
N GLY A 316 -17.64 -1.96 -1.22
CA GLY A 316 -19.01 -1.83 -1.71
C GLY A 316 -20.02 -1.68 -0.57
N SER A 317 -19.87 -2.44 0.52
CA SER A 317 -20.72 -2.33 1.71
C SER A 317 -20.67 -0.92 2.33
N TYR A 318 -19.49 -0.28 2.35
CA TYR A 318 -19.35 1.10 2.79
C TYR A 318 -20.10 2.09 1.86
N VAL A 319 -20.08 1.86 0.56
CA VAL A 319 -20.84 2.67 -0.41
C VAL A 319 -22.34 2.50 -0.22
N LEU A 320 -22.84 1.28 0.01
CA LEU A 320 -24.25 1.01 0.34
C LEU A 320 -24.69 1.78 1.59
N SER A 321 -23.85 1.84 2.62
CA SER A 321 -24.13 2.65 3.82
C SER A 321 -24.30 4.14 3.48
N ARG A 322 -23.56 4.68 2.51
CA ARG A 322 -23.67 6.09 2.11
C ARG A 322 -24.94 6.36 1.31
N PHE A 323 -25.40 5.38 0.52
CA PHE A 323 -26.69 5.43 -0.17
C PHE A 323 -27.90 5.13 0.73
N ARG A 324 -27.66 4.72 2.00
CA ARG A 324 -28.68 4.34 2.99
C ARG A 324 -29.47 3.07 2.61
N ASP A 325 -28.92 2.23 1.76
CA ASP A 325 -29.50 0.92 1.45
C ASP A 325 -29.01 -0.13 2.46
N TYR A 326 -29.54 -0.03 3.68
CA TYR A 326 -29.14 -0.89 4.80
C TYR A 326 -29.64 -2.34 4.66
N SER A 327 -30.65 -2.58 3.82
CA SER A 327 -31.16 -3.93 3.57
C SER A 327 -30.20 -4.73 2.73
N LYS A 328 -29.71 -4.16 1.61
CA LYS A 328 -28.64 -4.77 0.83
C LYS A 328 -27.34 -4.87 1.61
N GLU A 329 -26.99 -3.84 2.39
CA GLU A 329 -25.78 -3.87 3.23
C GLU A 329 -25.81 -5.04 4.22
N HIS A 330 -26.97 -5.33 4.83
CA HIS A 330 -27.16 -6.48 5.71
C HIS A 330 -26.97 -7.82 4.98
N GLU A 331 -27.55 -7.99 3.79
CA GLU A 331 -27.37 -9.20 2.97
C GLU A 331 -25.90 -9.43 2.63
N VAL A 332 -25.21 -8.39 2.18
CA VAL A 332 -23.80 -8.45 1.76
C VAL A 332 -22.90 -8.80 2.95
N LEU A 333 -23.09 -8.16 4.11
CA LEU A 333 -22.32 -8.47 5.32
C LEU A 333 -22.59 -9.88 5.84
N THR A 334 -23.84 -10.36 5.73
CA THR A 334 -24.19 -11.74 6.08
C THR A 334 -23.51 -12.73 5.15
N ALA A 335 -23.47 -12.44 3.84
CA ALA A 335 -22.75 -13.26 2.86
C ALA A 335 -21.22 -13.23 3.07
N LEU A 336 -20.65 -12.08 3.45
CA LEU A 336 -19.23 -11.97 3.80
C LEU A 336 -18.89 -12.78 5.05
N LEU A 337 -19.80 -12.85 6.02
CA LEU A 337 -19.61 -13.60 7.27
C LEU A 337 -19.88 -15.09 7.15
N SER A 338 -20.70 -15.53 6.19
CA SER A 338 -20.96 -16.95 5.95
C SER A 338 -19.74 -17.67 5.38
N GLN A 339 -18.89 -16.98 4.61
CA GLN A 339 -17.65 -17.54 4.09
C GLN A 339 -16.47 -17.37 5.08
N ARG A 340 -15.57 -18.37 5.10
CA ARG A 340 -14.32 -18.37 5.89
C ARG A 340 -13.07 -18.50 5.00
N LEU A 341 -13.20 -18.23 3.72
CA LEU A 341 -12.15 -18.45 2.73
C LEU A 341 -11.23 -17.25 2.57
N PHE A 342 -11.82 -16.06 2.51
CA PHE A 342 -11.16 -14.80 2.16
C PHE A 342 -11.31 -13.78 3.28
N ARG A 343 -10.23 -13.02 3.52
CA ARG A 343 -10.16 -11.88 4.45
C ARG A 343 -10.69 -12.18 5.87
N ARG A 344 -10.13 -13.21 6.54
CA ARG A 344 -10.59 -13.68 7.87
C ARG A 344 -10.41 -12.61 8.94
N GLY A 345 -9.34 -11.81 8.85
CA GLY A 345 -9.09 -10.75 9.83
C GLY A 345 -10.13 -9.62 9.82
N LYS A 346 -10.93 -9.49 8.76
CA LYS A 346 -11.98 -8.46 8.64
C LYS A 346 -13.33 -8.87 9.24
N ARG A 347 -13.47 -10.10 9.73
CA ARG A 347 -14.73 -10.61 10.31
C ARG A 347 -15.19 -9.81 11.52
N GLY A 348 -14.25 -9.36 12.37
CA GLY A 348 -14.57 -8.51 13.52
C GLY A 348 -15.16 -7.17 13.11
N GLU A 349 -14.66 -6.58 12.03
CA GLU A 349 -15.20 -5.35 11.43
C GLU A 349 -16.61 -5.59 10.88
N TRP A 350 -16.79 -6.65 10.10
CA TRP A 350 -18.08 -7.00 9.50
C TRP A 350 -19.15 -7.25 10.56
N ARG A 351 -18.84 -7.95 11.65
CA ARG A 351 -19.79 -8.17 12.75
C ARG A 351 -20.08 -6.91 13.55
N THR A 352 -19.07 -6.08 13.79
CA THR A 352 -19.27 -4.80 14.46
C THR A 352 -20.17 -3.88 13.62
N ARG A 353 -20.05 -3.94 12.29
CA ARG A 353 -20.91 -3.19 11.38
C ARG A 353 -22.31 -3.79 11.27
N LEU A 354 -22.43 -5.11 11.12
CA LEU A 354 -23.70 -5.83 11.03
C LEU A 354 -24.58 -5.57 12.25
N SER A 355 -24.03 -5.77 13.44
CA SER A 355 -24.76 -5.53 14.70
C SER A 355 -25.18 -4.06 14.87
N LEU A 356 -24.41 -3.10 14.31
CA LEU A 356 -24.81 -1.68 14.29
C LEU A 356 -26.04 -1.45 13.39
N ILE A 357 -26.08 -2.09 12.22
CA ILE A 357 -27.20 -1.98 11.27
C ILE A 357 -28.45 -2.60 11.89
N GLU A 358 -28.31 -3.77 12.50
CA GLU A 358 -29.39 -4.47 13.21
C GLU A 358 -29.93 -3.64 14.38
N GLU A 359 -29.05 -2.99 15.16
CA GLU A 359 -29.43 -2.14 16.29
C GLU A 359 -30.11 -0.83 15.86
N ARG A 360 -29.51 -0.08 14.92
CA ARG A 360 -29.92 1.31 14.64
C ARG A 360 -30.86 1.47 13.44
N HIS A 361 -30.69 0.65 12.41
CA HIS A 361 -31.39 0.84 11.14
C HIS A 361 -32.59 -0.13 11.01
N MET A 362 -32.41 -1.38 11.43
CA MET A 362 -33.46 -2.42 11.44
C MET A 362 -34.18 -2.55 12.80
N GLY A 363 -33.65 -1.93 13.86
CA GLY A 363 -34.07 -2.12 15.25
C GLY A 363 -35.45 -1.58 15.65
N LYS A 364 -36.35 -1.30 14.69
CA LYS A 364 -37.75 -0.96 14.98
C LYS A 364 -38.48 -2.13 15.62
N GLU A 365 -38.10 -3.37 15.29
CA GLU A 365 -38.67 -4.57 15.90
C GLU A 365 -37.72 -5.14 16.95
N LYS A 366 -38.29 -5.62 18.07
CA LYS A 366 -37.53 -6.25 19.15
C LYS A 366 -36.79 -7.52 18.70
N SER A 367 -37.29 -8.19 17.66
CA SER A 367 -36.66 -9.36 17.01
C SER A 367 -35.24 -9.04 16.52
N TRP A 368 -35.04 -7.87 15.90
CA TRP A 368 -33.75 -7.44 15.38
C TRP A 368 -32.75 -7.08 16.48
N LEU A 369 -33.21 -6.56 17.61
CA LEU A 369 -32.34 -6.34 18.77
C LEU A 369 -31.82 -7.66 19.35
N GLY A 370 -32.65 -8.70 19.38
CA GLY A 370 -32.23 -10.05 19.75
C GLY A 370 -31.21 -10.64 18.76
N LYS A 371 -31.43 -10.46 17.45
CA LYS A 371 -30.44 -10.84 16.42
C LYS A 371 -29.13 -10.09 16.57
N SER A 372 -29.17 -8.78 16.85
CA SER A 372 -27.98 -7.96 17.09
C SER A 372 -27.16 -8.45 18.29
N LEU A 373 -27.85 -8.87 19.36
CA LEU A 373 -27.20 -9.47 20.53
C LEU A 373 -26.49 -10.76 20.14
N LEU A 374 -27.18 -11.67 19.45
CA LEU A 374 -26.62 -12.93 18.96
C LEU A 374 -25.42 -12.69 18.02
N THR A 375 -25.51 -11.73 17.11
CA THR A 375 -24.41 -11.34 16.21
C THR A 375 -23.17 -10.90 17.00
N CYS A 376 -23.35 -10.17 18.11
CA CYS A 376 -22.25 -9.75 18.97
C CYS A 376 -21.65 -10.92 19.77
N GLU A 377 -22.49 -11.81 20.30
CA GLU A 377 -22.06 -13.01 21.04
C GLU A 377 -21.27 -13.95 20.14
N LEU A 378 -21.81 -14.27 18.95
CA LEU A 378 -21.10 -15.02 17.92
C LEU A 378 -19.77 -14.33 17.60
N GLY A 379 -19.78 -12.99 17.54
CA GLY A 379 -18.62 -12.09 17.45
C GLY A 379 -17.47 -12.49 18.37
N LEU A 380 -17.76 -12.56 19.66
CA LEU A 380 -16.78 -12.86 20.70
C LEU A 380 -16.37 -14.35 20.73
N GLN A 381 -17.22 -15.26 20.23
CA GLN A 381 -16.92 -16.69 20.16
C GLN A 381 -16.07 -17.08 18.94
N ASP A 382 -15.96 -16.21 17.92
CA ASP A 382 -15.25 -16.52 16.69
C ASP A 382 -13.74 -16.30 16.87
N PRO A 383 -12.91 -17.34 16.64
CA PRO A 383 -11.46 -17.26 16.83
C PRO A 383 -10.78 -16.26 15.90
N ASP A 384 -11.37 -15.98 14.74
CA ASP A 384 -10.81 -15.04 13.75
C ASP A 384 -11.17 -13.57 14.08
N THR A 385 -11.97 -13.31 15.13
CA THR A 385 -12.26 -11.95 15.57
C THR A 385 -11.08 -11.40 16.36
N HIS A 386 -10.32 -10.50 15.73
CA HIS A 386 -9.21 -9.79 16.36
C HIS A 386 -9.62 -9.08 17.66
N ILE A 387 -8.70 -9.02 18.62
CA ILE A 387 -8.95 -8.50 19.97
C ILE A 387 -9.40 -7.04 19.96
N ILE A 388 -9.03 -6.29 18.93
CA ILE A 388 -9.39 -4.87 18.77
C ILE A 388 -10.90 -4.63 18.68
N TYR A 389 -11.66 -5.61 18.17
CA TYR A 389 -13.12 -5.50 18.00
C TYR A 389 -13.88 -5.94 19.25
N HIS A 390 -13.24 -6.67 20.16
CA HIS A 390 -13.88 -7.26 21.34
C HIS A 390 -14.49 -6.18 22.23
N ASN A 391 -13.77 -5.09 22.51
CA ASN A 391 -14.27 -4.01 23.36
C ASN A 391 -15.52 -3.32 22.77
N ALA A 392 -15.56 -3.13 21.46
CA ALA A 392 -16.71 -2.52 20.79
C ALA A 392 -17.95 -3.43 20.87
N LEU A 393 -17.76 -4.74 20.66
CA LEU A 393 -18.80 -5.76 20.79
C LEU A 393 -19.29 -5.89 22.23
N GLN A 394 -18.40 -6.01 23.21
CA GLN A 394 -18.72 -6.08 24.64
C GLN A 394 -19.55 -4.87 25.11
N LYS A 395 -19.13 -3.65 24.73
CA LYS A 395 -19.89 -2.42 25.05
C LYS A 395 -21.29 -2.42 24.42
N ARG A 396 -21.45 -3.01 23.24
CA ARG A 396 -22.74 -3.14 22.57
C ARG A 396 -23.61 -4.20 23.25
N ILE A 397 -23.08 -5.37 23.60
CA ILE A 397 -23.78 -6.42 24.35
C ILE A 397 -24.36 -5.83 25.64
N CYS A 398 -23.55 -5.19 26.47
CA CYS A 398 -24.03 -4.57 27.71
C CYS A 398 -25.11 -3.51 27.50
N ARG A 399 -25.17 -2.86 26.32
CA ARG A 399 -26.22 -1.89 25.99
C ARG A 399 -27.49 -2.59 25.50
N LEU A 400 -27.35 -3.60 24.64
CA LEU A 400 -28.47 -4.39 24.12
C LEU A 400 -29.19 -5.16 25.21
N GLU A 401 -28.46 -5.75 26.16
CA GLU A 401 -29.05 -6.46 27.30
C GLU A 401 -29.91 -5.54 28.18
N ARG A 402 -29.44 -4.30 28.40
CA ARG A 402 -30.23 -3.27 29.09
C ARG A 402 -31.47 -2.87 28.29
N ASN A 403 -31.35 -2.71 26.97
CA ASN A 403 -32.48 -2.36 26.11
C ASN A 403 -33.52 -3.49 26.01
N LEU A 404 -33.08 -4.75 26.05
CA LEU A 404 -33.94 -5.94 26.02
C LEU A 404 -34.56 -6.28 27.39
N ASN A 405 -34.13 -5.59 28.46
CA ASN A 405 -34.49 -5.85 29.86
C ASN A 405 -34.18 -7.29 30.31
N ILE A 406 -33.00 -7.79 29.93
CA ILE A 406 -32.54 -9.12 30.35
C ILE A 406 -32.24 -9.10 31.86
N PRO A 407 -32.68 -10.11 32.64
CA PRO A 407 -32.38 -10.20 34.07
C PRO A 407 -30.87 -10.14 34.36
N LYS A 408 -30.45 -9.42 35.41
CA LYS A 408 -29.02 -9.26 35.77
C LYS A 408 -28.22 -10.56 35.88
N ARG A 409 -28.88 -11.67 36.23
CA ARG A 409 -28.27 -13.01 36.32
C ARG A 409 -27.88 -13.61 34.95
N GLU A 410 -28.54 -13.17 33.89
CA GLU A 410 -28.35 -13.63 32.50
C GLU A 410 -27.52 -12.61 31.68
N GLN A 411 -27.11 -11.50 32.30
CA GLN A 411 -26.28 -10.48 31.65
C GLN A 411 -24.81 -10.87 31.68
N HIS A 412 -24.10 -10.57 30.59
CA HIS A 412 -22.67 -10.80 30.47
C HIS A 412 -21.87 -9.81 31.33
N VAL A 413 -20.87 -10.33 32.05
CA VAL A 413 -19.99 -9.53 32.92
C VAL A 413 -18.58 -9.46 32.34
N PHE A 414 -18.17 -8.26 31.89
CA PHE A 414 -16.86 -8.02 31.27
C PHE A 414 -15.89 -7.20 32.13
N GLU A 415 -15.95 -7.31 33.46
CA GLU A 415 -15.14 -6.47 34.36
C GLU A 415 -13.62 -6.65 34.18
N HIS A 416 -13.19 -7.86 33.83
CA HIS A 416 -11.79 -8.21 33.59
C HIS A 416 -11.19 -7.64 32.29
N VAL A 417 -12.00 -7.07 31.39
CA VAL A 417 -11.57 -6.55 30.06
C VAL A 417 -11.78 -5.03 29.92
N LYS A 418 -12.19 -4.34 30.99
CA LYS A 418 -12.45 -2.89 30.92
C LYS A 418 -11.14 -2.10 30.81
N LEU A 419 -10.98 -1.40 29.66
CA LEU A 419 -9.90 -0.44 29.48
C LEU A 419 -10.00 0.71 30.50
N LYS A 420 -8.88 1.07 31.12
CA LYS A 420 -8.78 2.25 31.99
C LYS A 420 -8.95 3.53 31.14
N ARG A 421 -9.63 4.53 31.70
CA ARG A 421 -9.74 5.85 31.05
C ARG A 421 -8.42 6.59 31.16
N ALA A 422 -7.96 7.17 30.05
CA ALA A 422 -6.79 8.03 30.04
C ALA A 422 -7.04 9.29 30.91
N ARG A 423 -6.00 9.73 31.63
CA ARG A 423 -6.04 10.97 32.43
C ARG A 423 -5.67 12.13 31.51
N ALA A 424 -6.55 13.11 31.38
CA ALA A 424 -6.23 14.35 30.66
C ALA A 424 -5.38 15.25 31.55
N ARG A 425 -4.21 15.67 31.07
CA ARG A 425 -3.38 16.71 31.68
C ARG A 425 -3.27 17.90 30.73
N THR A 426 -3.28 19.11 31.29
CA THR A 426 -3.16 20.36 30.53
C THR A 426 -1.85 21.03 30.90
N MET A 427 -1.04 21.35 29.89
CA MET A 427 0.22 22.07 30.04
C MET A 427 0.13 23.44 29.35
N VAL A 428 0.92 24.40 29.83
CA VAL A 428 0.91 25.78 29.34
C VAL A 428 2.30 26.12 28.80
N GLY A 429 2.35 26.73 27.60
CA GLY A 429 3.57 27.16 26.95
C GLY A 429 3.40 28.51 26.25
N VAL A 430 4.51 29.15 25.90
CA VAL A 430 4.51 30.41 25.13
C VAL A 430 4.64 30.08 23.64
N ARG A 431 3.62 30.43 22.86
CA ARG A 431 3.62 30.23 21.41
C ARG A 431 4.31 31.41 20.70
N ILE A 432 5.22 31.09 19.78
CA ILE A 432 5.96 32.08 18.99
C ILE A 432 5.26 32.31 17.64
N SER A 433 4.66 31.29 17.03
CA SER A 433 4.03 31.41 15.70
C SER A 433 2.59 31.92 15.72
N GLU A 434 2.20 32.65 14.67
CA GLU A 434 0.79 33.02 14.43
C GLU A 434 -0.10 31.79 14.14
N LYS A 435 -1.41 31.94 14.33
CA LYS A 435 -2.41 30.89 14.08
C LYS A 435 -2.71 30.77 12.58
N GLU A 436 -1.81 30.18 11.82
CA GLU A 436 -2.07 29.79 10.43
C GLU A 436 -2.51 28.32 10.33
N ILE A 437 -3.56 28.06 9.54
CA ILE A 437 -4.07 26.72 9.28
C ILE A 437 -3.08 25.98 8.39
N GLY A 438 -2.56 24.84 8.86
CA GLY A 438 -1.70 23.94 8.06
C GLY A 438 -0.19 24.08 8.31
N ARG A 439 0.26 25.00 9.18
CA ARG A 439 1.65 25.04 9.66
C ARG A 439 1.78 24.46 11.07
N LYS A 440 2.89 23.77 11.34
CA LYS A 440 3.21 23.29 12.69
C LYS A 440 3.37 24.48 13.64
N SER A 441 2.80 24.38 14.84
CA SER A 441 2.95 25.42 15.87
C SER A 441 4.36 25.41 16.45
N VAL A 442 4.96 26.59 16.58
CA VAL A 442 6.30 26.78 17.16
C VAL A 442 6.15 27.44 18.53
N TRP A 443 6.85 26.88 19.51
CA TRP A 443 6.79 27.25 20.92
C TRP A 443 8.17 27.66 21.42
N ARG A 444 8.20 28.39 22.54
CA ARG A 444 9.43 28.75 23.23
C ARG A 444 9.75 27.67 24.26
N GLY A 445 10.91 27.04 24.13
CA GLY A 445 11.45 26.13 25.15
C GLY A 445 12.03 26.88 26.34
N ASP A 446 12.37 26.14 27.40
CA ASP A 446 12.90 26.70 28.65
C ASP A 446 14.24 27.44 28.43
N ASP A 447 15.04 26.99 27.47
CA ASP A 447 16.30 27.61 27.04
C ASP A 447 16.11 28.86 26.16
N GLY A 448 14.86 29.28 25.91
CA GLY A 448 14.52 30.37 24.99
C GLY A 448 14.57 30.00 23.50
N ALA A 449 14.96 28.77 23.16
CA ALA A 449 15.02 28.25 21.79
C ALA A 449 13.62 27.96 21.22
N GLU A 450 13.51 27.98 19.89
CA GLU A 450 12.30 27.57 19.18
C GLU A 450 12.16 26.04 19.16
N CYS A 451 11.04 25.53 19.68
CA CYS A 451 10.77 24.10 19.78
C CYS A 451 9.37 23.73 19.28
N SER A 452 9.16 22.43 19.00
CA SER A 452 7.83 21.89 18.72
C SER A 452 7.03 21.68 20.01
N VAL A 453 5.73 21.39 19.90
CA VAL A 453 4.88 21.08 21.05
C VAL A 453 5.43 19.88 21.82
N GLU A 454 5.84 18.86 21.09
CA GLU A 454 6.30 17.59 21.64
C GLU A 454 7.60 17.78 22.44
N LYS A 455 8.52 18.59 21.92
CA LYS A 455 9.76 18.97 22.63
C LYS A 455 9.50 19.82 23.88
N LEU A 456 8.50 20.69 23.85
CA LEU A 456 8.09 21.45 25.04
C LEU A 456 7.52 20.51 26.12
N CYS A 457 6.66 19.58 25.73
CA CYS A 457 6.15 18.56 26.65
C CYS A 457 7.30 17.72 27.24
N LEU A 458 8.29 17.36 26.44
CA LEU A 458 9.48 16.65 26.92
C LEU A 458 10.22 17.43 28.00
N SER A 459 10.53 18.72 27.79
CA SER A 459 11.29 19.51 28.78
C SER A 459 10.57 19.66 30.11
N ILE A 460 9.24 19.84 30.07
CA ILE A 460 8.40 19.93 31.28
C ILE A 460 8.49 18.62 32.08
N TYR A 461 8.30 17.47 31.43
CA TYR A 461 8.37 16.19 32.13
C TYR A 461 9.79 15.82 32.58
N GLU A 462 10.81 16.23 31.83
CA GLU A 462 12.21 16.10 32.27
C GLU A 462 12.47 16.91 33.55
N SER A 463 11.88 18.11 33.68
CA SER A 463 11.95 18.89 34.93
C SER A 463 11.25 18.21 36.11
N GLU A 464 10.22 17.39 35.83
CA GLU A 464 9.52 16.55 36.81
C GLU A 464 10.26 15.23 37.12
N GLY A 465 11.44 15.00 36.53
CA GLY A 465 12.27 13.82 36.78
C GLY A 465 11.97 12.60 35.90
N TRP A 466 11.21 12.78 34.81
CA TRP A 466 10.92 11.73 33.85
C TRP A 466 11.94 11.70 32.71
N ARG A 467 12.18 10.53 32.14
CA ARG A 467 12.94 10.40 30.89
C ARG A 467 11.98 10.26 29.73
N GLY A 468 11.96 11.25 28.83
CA GLY A 468 11.05 11.29 27.70
C GLY A 468 11.68 10.85 26.38
N TYR A 469 10.92 10.13 25.55
CA TYR A 469 11.30 9.72 24.20
C TYR A 469 10.24 10.20 23.20
N HIS A 470 10.67 10.97 22.20
CA HIS A 470 9.84 11.31 21.04
C HIS A 470 10.06 10.27 19.95
N SER A 471 9.27 9.20 20.02
CA SER A 471 9.43 8.03 19.18
C SER A 471 8.28 7.78 18.22
N GLU A 472 7.15 8.49 18.33
CA GLU A 472 5.90 8.13 17.65
C GLU A 472 5.68 6.61 17.82
N ASN A 473 5.57 5.88 16.70
CA ASN A 473 5.39 4.42 16.69
C ASN A 473 6.72 3.64 16.80
N GLY A 474 7.87 4.30 16.63
CA GLY A 474 9.17 3.68 16.38
C GLY A 474 9.70 2.79 17.50
N VAL A 475 9.45 3.15 18.77
CA VAL A 475 9.86 2.35 19.93
C VAL A 475 9.11 1.02 19.96
N ILE A 476 7.79 1.06 19.84
CA ILE A 476 6.97 -0.15 19.93
C ILE A 476 7.15 -1.04 18.70
N THR A 477 7.27 -0.46 17.51
CA THR A 477 7.57 -1.26 16.31
C THR A 477 8.96 -1.89 16.39
N SER A 478 9.93 -1.22 17.02
CA SER A 478 11.26 -1.79 17.27
C SER A 478 11.22 -2.91 18.28
N LEU A 479 10.49 -2.74 19.40
CA LEU A 479 10.28 -3.79 20.39
C LEU A 479 9.60 -5.01 19.77
N PHE A 480 8.56 -4.82 18.96
CA PHE A 480 7.90 -5.92 18.25
C PHE A 480 8.87 -6.65 17.31
N ALA A 481 9.63 -5.90 16.49
CA ALA A 481 10.60 -6.49 15.57
C ALA A 481 11.69 -7.31 16.28
N LEU A 482 12.21 -6.82 17.42
CA LEU A 482 13.21 -7.55 18.23
C LEU A 482 12.58 -8.79 18.90
N LEU A 483 11.40 -8.63 19.51
CA LEU A 483 10.73 -9.71 20.22
C LEU A 483 10.16 -10.80 19.31
N PHE A 484 9.98 -10.54 18.02
CA PHE A 484 9.43 -11.49 17.04
C PHE A 484 10.40 -11.81 15.91
N TRP A 485 11.69 -11.46 16.02
CA TRP A 485 12.65 -11.59 14.93
C TRP A 485 12.66 -12.97 14.27
N ASP A 486 12.82 -14.02 15.06
CA ASP A 486 12.83 -15.42 14.59
C ASP A 486 11.49 -15.85 13.98
N ILE A 487 10.37 -15.33 14.49
CA ILE A 487 9.01 -15.62 13.97
C ILE A 487 8.76 -14.87 12.65
N LEU A 488 9.24 -13.63 12.54
CA LEU A 488 9.14 -12.83 11.33
C LEU A 488 9.88 -13.53 10.18
N PHE A 489 11.07 -14.09 10.45
CA PHE A 489 11.93 -14.74 9.47
C PHE A 489 11.79 -16.27 9.42
N THR A 490 10.72 -16.84 9.99
CA THR A 490 10.39 -18.27 9.83
C THR A 490 10.25 -18.60 8.34
N PRO A 491 10.89 -19.67 7.84
CA PRO A 491 10.83 -20.06 6.44
C PRO A 491 9.45 -20.63 6.10
N LEU A 492 8.53 -19.76 5.67
CA LEU A 492 7.24 -20.15 5.12
C LEU A 492 7.26 -20.05 3.59
N PRO A 493 6.72 -21.04 2.86
CA PRO A 493 6.62 -20.97 1.40
C PRO A 493 5.77 -19.76 0.99
N GLY A 494 6.10 -19.08 -0.10
CA GLY A 494 5.28 -17.97 -0.60
C GLY A 494 5.43 -16.64 0.16
N VAL A 495 6.21 -16.61 1.25
CA VAL A 495 6.42 -15.42 2.09
C VAL A 495 7.73 -14.71 1.73
N PHE A 496 8.78 -15.49 1.50
CA PHE A 496 10.11 -15.02 1.12
C PHE A 496 10.46 -15.47 -0.30
N GLU A 497 10.34 -14.54 -1.25
CA GLU A 497 10.55 -14.77 -2.69
C GLU A 497 11.89 -14.23 -3.20
N THR A 498 12.44 -13.25 -2.49
CA THR A 498 13.68 -12.59 -2.88
C THR A 498 14.55 -12.35 -1.65
N GLU A 499 15.86 -12.25 -1.86
CA GLU A 499 16.86 -12.01 -0.80
C GLU A 499 16.81 -10.58 -0.24
N PHE A 500 15.95 -9.71 -0.78
CA PHE A 500 15.92 -8.27 -0.47
C PHE A 500 14.65 -7.82 0.29
N GLN A 501 14.09 -8.70 1.11
CA GLN A 501 12.86 -8.45 1.85
C GLN A 501 13.18 -8.09 3.30
N THR A 502 12.59 -6.98 3.73
CA THR A 502 12.80 -6.41 5.07
C THR A 502 11.79 -6.93 6.08
N ALA A 503 10.77 -7.63 5.60
CA ALA A 503 9.69 -8.24 6.34
C ALA A 503 9.05 -9.34 5.50
N PRO A 504 8.39 -10.31 6.14
CA PRO A 504 7.60 -11.30 5.43
C PRO A 504 6.44 -10.62 4.70
N MET A 505 6.15 -11.03 3.46
CA MET A 505 5.15 -10.35 2.61
C MET A 505 3.72 -10.40 3.17
N ASP A 506 3.45 -11.33 4.09
CA ASP A 506 2.16 -11.50 4.73
C ASP A 506 2.00 -10.62 5.98
N LEU A 507 3.04 -9.91 6.46
CA LEU A 507 3.00 -9.13 7.71
C LEU A 507 1.83 -8.12 7.78
N THR A 508 1.53 -7.43 6.68
CA THR A 508 0.43 -6.46 6.60
C THR A 508 -0.90 -7.08 6.20
N SER A 509 -0.91 -8.38 5.90
CA SER A 509 -2.10 -9.18 5.59
C SER A 509 -2.58 -9.89 6.85
N ASP A 510 -3.87 -10.17 6.87
CA ASP A 510 -4.53 -11.04 7.83
C ASP A 510 -4.13 -12.52 7.73
N ALA A 511 -3.19 -12.89 6.85
CA ALA A 511 -2.60 -14.22 6.78
C ALA A 511 -1.42 -14.43 7.75
N PHE A 512 -0.78 -13.36 8.26
CA PHE A 512 0.40 -13.48 9.12
C PHE A 512 0.12 -14.25 10.42
N TYR A 513 -0.91 -13.83 11.14
CA TYR A 513 -1.26 -14.43 12.44
C TYR A 513 -1.74 -15.89 12.32
N PRO A 514 -2.67 -16.25 11.42
CA PRO A 514 -3.09 -17.66 11.25
C PRO A 514 -1.94 -18.59 10.83
N SER A 515 -1.02 -18.11 9.99
CA SER A 515 0.07 -18.96 9.45
C SER A 515 1.14 -19.30 10.47
N ARG A 516 1.26 -18.50 11.55
CA ARG A 516 2.25 -18.67 12.63
C ARG A 516 1.57 -18.74 14.00
N PHE A 517 0.33 -19.22 14.04
CA PHE A 517 -0.52 -19.15 15.22
C PHE A 517 0.14 -19.83 16.44
N SER A 518 0.80 -20.98 16.23
CA SER A 518 1.43 -21.72 17.33
C SER A 518 2.65 -20.99 17.89
N GLU A 519 3.52 -20.51 17.00
CA GLU A 519 4.76 -19.81 17.32
C GLU A 519 4.47 -18.47 17.99
N ILE A 520 3.51 -17.70 17.45
CA ILE A 520 3.09 -16.42 18.00
C ILE A 520 2.53 -16.62 19.41
N ASN A 521 1.58 -17.54 19.61
CA ASN A 521 0.99 -17.73 20.94
C ASN A 521 2.03 -18.25 21.96
N SER A 522 2.95 -19.11 21.54
CA SER A 522 4.05 -19.58 22.41
C SER A 522 4.96 -18.41 22.82
N ARG A 523 5.27 -17.50 21.89
CA ARG A 523 6.05 -16.28 22.18
C ARG A 523 5.32 -15.32 23.09
N LEU A 524 4.02 -15.14 22.92
CA LEU A 524 3.20 -14.30 23.80
C LEU A 524 3.24 -14.80 25.25
N VAL A 525 3.07 -16.12 25.46
CA VAL A 525 3.19 -16.74 26.79
C VAL A 525 4.60 -16.57 27.36
N HIS A 526 5.63 -16.72 26.53
CA HIS A 526 7.01 -16.50 26.97
C HIS A 526 7.27 -15.04 27.41
N ILE A 527 6.71 -14.06 26.71
CA ILE A 527 6.77 -12.64 27.08
C ILE A 527 6.02 -12.39 28.39
N GLU A 528 4.85 -13.00 28.58
CA GLU A 528 4.06 -12.88 29.82
C GLU A 528 4.83 -13.42 31.04
N ASN A 529 5.62 -14.48 30.84
CA ASN A 529 6.49 -15.07 31.86
C ASN A 529 7.79 -14.28 32.12
N GLY A 530 7.99 -13.13 31.47
CA GLY A 530 9.15 -12.25 31.70
C GLY A 530 10.36 -12.51 30.80
N GLY A 531 10.22 -13.30 29.72
CA GLY A 531 11.32 -13.60 28.80
C GLY A 531 11.71 -12.49 27.81
N ALA A 532 11.07 -11.32 27.89
CA ALA A 532 11.25 -10.24 26.91
C ALA A 532 12.68 -9.67 26.86
N GLU A 533 13.30 -9.46 28.02
CA GLU A 533 14.65 -8.87 28.12
C GLU A 533 15.71 -9.72 27.42
N GLY A 534 15.68 -11.04 27.64
CA GLY A 534 16.62 -11.97 27.01
C GLY A 534 16.53 -11.94 25.49
N LEU A 535 15.31 -11.97 24.94
CA LEU A 535 15.06 -11.92 23.50
C LEU A 535 15.56 -10.61 22.88
N ILE A 536 15.29 -9.47 23.53
CA ILE A 536 15.72 -8.15 23.05
C ILE A 536 17.25 -8.09 22.95
N ARG A 537 17.97 -8.51 24.01
CA ARG A 537 19.43 -8.45 24.02
C ARG A 537 20.05 -9.40 22.99
N GLU A 538 19.57 -10.64 22.92
CA GLU A 538 20.09 -11.65 21.99
C GLU A 538 20.04 -11.18 20.53
N VAL A 539 18.89 -10.68 20.09
CA VAL A 539 18.71 -10.21 18.71
C VAL A 539 19.51 -8.94 18.46
N TYR A 540 19.49 -8.01 19.42
CA TYR A 540 20.17 -6.73 19.26
C TYR A 540 21.69 -6.90 19.16
N ASP A 541 22.30 -7.73 20.00
CA ASP A 541 23.75 -7.96 19.99
C ASP A 541 24.21 -8.67 18.71
N ARG A 542 23.38 -9.58 18.17
CA ARG A 542 23.65 -10.28 16.91
C ARG A 542 23.58 -9.35 15.70
N GLU A 543 22.51 -8.56 15.58
CA GLU A 543 22.15 -7.86 14.34
C GLU A 543 22.65 -6.41 14.30
N LYS A 544 22.96 -5.78 15.44
CA LYS A 544 23.40 -4.38 15.47
C LYS A 544 24.71 -4.16 14.71
N VAL A 545 25.63 -5.12 14.72
CA VAL A 545 26.92 -4.99 13.99
C VAL A 545 26.70 -4.79 12.50
N ARG A 546 25.64 -5.40 11.96
CA ARG A 546 25.25 -5.30 10.55
C ARG A 546 24.23 -4.18 10.32
N GLU A 547 23.67 -3.59 11.36
CA GLU A 547 22.52 -2.67 11.27
C GLU A 547 21.44 -3.23 10.32
N THR A 548 21.09 -4.49 10.51
CA THR A 548 20.21 -5.23 9.62
C THR A 548 18.86 -4.52 9.44
N TRP A 549 18.42 -4.36 8.20
CA TRP A 549 17.19 -3.64 7.89
C TRP A 549 15.97 -4.55 8.08
N CYS A 550 15.25 -4.36 9.17
CA CYS A 550 13.96 -4.98 9.44
C CYS A 550 12.84 -3.93 9.50
N VAL A 551 11.64 -4.27 9.01
CA VAL A 551 10.47 -3.38 9.12
C VAL A 551 10.18 -3.07 10.59
N GLY A 552 9.94 -1.80 10.88
CA GLY A 552 9.60 -1.32 12.22
C GLY A 552 10.80 -1.12 13.15
N LEU A 553 11.96 -1.71 12.84
CA LEU A 553 13.16 -1.63 13.66
C LEU A 553 13.99 -0.38 13.36
N GLN A 554 14.39 0.33 14.42
CA GLN A 554 15.24 1.50 14.33
C GLN A 554 16.45 1.36 15.25
N TRP A 555 17.66 1.26 14.67
CA TRP A 555 18.92 1.11 15.40
C TRP A 555 19.38 2.33 16.20
N ARG A 556 18.61 3.43 16.18
CA ARG A 556 18.90 4.66 16.93
C ARG A 556 18.76 4.51 18.45
N TYR A 557 18.00 3.51 18.90
CA TYR A 557 17.72 3.28 20.32
C TYR A 557 18.78 2.39 20.96
N ALA A 558 19.22 2.71 22.17
CA ALA A 558 20.10 1.85 22.93
C ALA A 558 19.34 0.66 23.53
N VAL A 559 20.01 -0.48 23.73
CA VAL A 559 19.39 -1.71 24.28
C VAL A 559 18.77 -1.46 25.63
N GLU A 560 19.50 -0.79 26.52
CA GLU A 560 19.04 -0.54 27.88
C GLU A 560 17.80 0.35 27.92
N GLU A 561 17.65 1.25 26.95
CA GLU A 561 16.44 2.06 26.82
C GLU A 561 15.25 1.20 26.42
N LEU A 562 15.44 0.30 25.44
CA LEU A 562 14.39 -0.62 24.99
C LEU A 562 13.98 -1.61 26.09
N VAL A 563 14.94 -2.17 26.83
CA VAL A 563 14.68 -3.06 27.97
C VAL A 563 13.93 -2.32 29.06
N GLN A 564 14.39 -1.14 29.47
CA GLN A 564 13.71 -0.33 30.49
C GLN A 564 12.27 0.01 30.08
N ILE A 565 12.04 0.36 28.82
CA ILE A 565 10.69 0.62 28.29
C ILE A 565 9.84 -0.65 28.36
N ALA A 566 10.38 -1.81 27.95
CA ALA A 566 9.67 -3.09 28.01
C ALA A 566 9.27 -3.47 29.44
N GLU A 567 10.16 -3.27 30.42
CA GLU A 567 9.88 -3.50 31.84
C GLU A 567 8.79 -2.56 32.38
N CYS A 568 8.82 -1.28 31.99
CA CYS A 568 7.86 -0.28 32.44
C CYS A 568 6.46 -0.48 31.84
N ILE A 569 6.36 -1.01 30.62
CA ILE A 569 5.07 -1.45 30.03
C ILE A 569 4.49 -2.61 30.84
N GLY A 570 5.35 -3.52 31.29
CA GLY A 570 4.97 -4.74 32.01
C GLY A 570 4.68 -5.91 31.07
N THR A 571 4.88 -7.13 31.57
CA THR A 571 4.89 -8.37 30.76
C THR A 571 3.56 -8.64 30.07
N TYR A 572 2.45 -8.54 30.80
CA TYR A 572 1.10 -8.76 30.25
C TYR A 572 0.73 -7.72 29.19
N ALA A 573 0.96 -6.43 29.45
CA ALA A 573 0.61 -5.37 28.51
C ALA A 573 1.48 -5.47 27.24
N LEU A 574 2.77 -5.79 27.38
CA LEU A 574 3.68 -5.99 26.25
C LEU A 574 3.23 -7.17 25.37
N SER A 575 2.82 -8.28 25.97
CA SER A 575 2.21 -9.42 25.26
C SER A 575 0.96 -8.99 24.48
N GLN A 576 0.02 -8.30 25.13
CA GLN A 576 -1.20 -7.84 24.45
C GLN A 576 -0.92 -6.86 23.31
N ILE A 577 0.06 -5.96 23.46
CA ILE A 577 0.52 -5.08 22.38
C ILE A 577 1.06 -5.93 21.22
N CYS A 578 1.97 -6.87 21.49
CA CYS A 578 2.53 -7.75 20.47
C CYS A 578 1.45 -8.57 19.75
N LYS A 579 0.43 -9.04 20.47
CA LYS A 579 -0.72 -9.73 19.88
C LYS A 579 -1.48 -8.85 18.89
N VAL A 580 -1.76 -7.60 19.26
CA VAL A 580 -2.41 -6.63 18.36
C VAL A 580 -1.56 -6.35 17.12
N PHE A 581 -0.24 -6.24 17.26
CA PHE A 581 0.66 -6.08 16.12
C PHE A 581 0.72 -7.31 15.21
N ALA A 582 0.69 -8.51 15.78
CA ALA A 582 0.64 -9.74 15.01
C ALA A 582 -0.71 -9.91 14.27
N GLU A 583 -1.83 -9.51 14.87
CA GLU A 583 -3.15 -9.56 14.23
C GLU A 583 -3.34 -8.45 13.17
N GLU A 584 -2.89 -7.21 13.43
CA GLU A 584 -3.13 -6.06 12.53
C GLU A 584 -1.95 -5.08 12.41
N TYR A 585 -0.79 -5.55 11.95
CA TYR A 585 0.40 -4.70 11.78
C TYR A 585 0.12 -3.45 10.92
N GLY A 586 -0.51 -3.61 9.74
CA GLY A 586 -0.68 -2.54 8.77
C GLY A 586 -1.52 -1.35 9.25
N HIS A 587 -2.54 -1.59 10.08
CA HIS A 587 -3.39 -0.52 10.62
C HIS A 587 -2.86 0.04 11.95
N ARG A 588 -2.11 -0.76 12.72
CA ARG A 588 -1.70 -0.43 14.09
C ARG A 588 -0.26 0.03 14.22
N ALA A 589 0.55 -0.12 13.17
CA ALA A 589 1.83 0.56 13.05
C ALA A 589 1.69 2.09 12.93
N SER A 590 0.46 2.63 12.89
CA SER A 590 0.16 4.07 12.88
C SER A 590 -0.84 4.46 13.97
N GLY A 591 -0.73 5.69 14.46
CA GLY A 591 -1.63 6.22 15.50
C GLY A 591 -1.27 5.79 16.92
N MET A 592 0.00 5.41 17.17
CA MET A 592 0.49 5.27 18.54
C MET A 592 0.76 6.65 19.14
N PRO A 593 0.84 6.73 20.47
CA PRO A 593 1.16 7.96 21.18
C PRO A 593 2.53 8.53 20.78
N ASP A 594 2.62 9.86 20.75
CA ASP A 594 3.77 10.60 20.24
C ASP A 594 4.95 10.52 21.21
N LEU A 595 4.66 10.57 22.52
CA LEU A 595 5.67 10.67 23.57
C LEU A 595 5.56 9.53 24.60
N TRP A 596 6.72 9.01 24.97
CA TRP A 596 6.88 7.95 25.96
C TRP A 596 7.72 8.49 27.11
N PHE A 597 7.20 8.46 28.33
CA PHE A 597 7.92 8.88 29.53
C PHE A 597 8.10 7.71 30.46
N VAL A 598 9.33 7.51 30.92
CA VAL A 598 9.71 6.42 31.80
C VAL A 598 10.35 6.99 33.05
N THR A 599 9.99 6.46 34.23
CA THR A 599 10.67 6.83 35.47
C THR A 599 12.04 6.15 35.56
N ILE A 600 13.07 6.93 35.91
CA ILE A 600 14.40 6.37 36.23
C ILE A 600 14.32 5.86 37.66
N VAL A 601 13.84 4.63 37.85
CA VAL A 601 13.97 3.99 39.17
C VAL A 601 15.45 3.65 39.35
N LYS A 602 16.16 4.44 40.16
CA LYS A 602 17.49 4.05 40.62
C LYS A 602 17.35 2.74 41.42
N PRO A 603 18.17 1.71 41.15
CA PRO A 603 18.15 0.48 41.93
C PRO A 603 18.83 0.77 43.27
N THR A 604 18.10 1.37 44.22
CA THR A 604 18.53 1.46 45.61
C THR A 604 17.63 0.60 46.47
N HIS A 605 18.27 -0.45 47.01
CA HIS A 605 17.83 -1.40 48.01
C HIS A 605 16.53 -1.08 48.77
N THR A 606 15.65 -2.09 48.79
CA THR A 606 14.79 -2.44 49.93
C THR A 606 13.95 -1.29 50.51
N LYS A 607 12.92 -0.87 49.78
CA LYS A 607 11.63 -0.54 50.40
C LYS A 607 10.53 -1.22 49.61
N SER A 608 9.70 -1.96 50.33
CA SER A 608 8.45 -2.54 49.85
C SER A 608 7.68 -1.51 49.03
N LEU A 609 7.52 -1.81 47.75
CA LEU A 609 6.85 -1.03 46.72
C LEU A 609 5.41 -0.74 47.12
N GLU A 610 5.05 0.53 47.28
CA GLU A 610 3.66 0.92 47.41
C GLU A 610 2.95 0.68 46.07
N SER A 611 1.84 -0.05 46.09
CA SER A 611 1.00 -0.35 44.94
C SER A 611 0.31 0.93 44.43
N GLY A 612 1.01 1.74 43.63
CA GLY A 612 0.44 3.00 43.13
C GLY A 612 1.35 3.89 42.29
N GLU A 613 2.67 3.65 42.22
CA GLU A 613 3.58 4.51 41.46
C GLU A 613 3.41 4.33 39.94
N GLU A 614 3.11 5.43 39.23
CA GLU A 614 3.06 5.46 37.76
C GLU A 614 4.49 5.29 37.22
N ARG A 615 4.79 4.13 36.63
CA ARG A 615 6.12 3.84 36.07
C ARG A 615 6.31 4.34 34.63
N MET A 616 5.22 4.79 34.02
CA MET A 616 5.17 5.12 32.61
C MET A 616 4.02 6.07 32.30
N LEU A 617 4.30 7.11 31.51
CA LEU A 617 3.28 7.96 30.90
C LEU A 617 3.40 7.88 29.38
N ILE A 618 2.25 7.91 28.71
CA ILE A 618 2.14 7.76 27.27
C ILE A 618 1.19 8.87 26.80
N PHE A 619 1.67 9.76 25.92
CA PHE A 619 0.94 10.97 25.47
C PHE A 619 0.62 10.96 23.99
#